data_AF-A0A2X2J9N4-F1
#
_entry.id   AF-A0A2X2J9N4-F1
#
_cell.length_a   1.000
_cell.length_b   1.000
_cell.length_c   1.000
_cell.angle_alpha   90.00
_cell.angle_beta   90.00
_cell.angle_gamma   90.00
#
_symmetry.space_group_name_H-M   'P 1'
#
loop_
_entity.id
_entity.type
_entity.pdbx_description
1 polymer ?
#
loop_
_entity_poly.entity_id
_entity_poly.type
_entity_poly.pdbx_seq_one_letter_code
_entity_poly.pdbx_strand_id
1 'polypeptide(L)'
;MPKGDKSGGIVLKYGSNSFDVGTYTYQDLSVSKIFPTNGTGGTQLRIDGEGFGSTDKPAEVYVNGKKALVVSVTDKLIVAEIPEDAGYGTVEVRVDGKKSQGQNFTYQVVRSIKPLTGGAGTKVTLMGEGFEKVSSGNIVDFQWKDRGRIGV
;
A
#
# COMPACT_ATOMS: atom_id res chain seq x y z
N MET A 1 -21.88 18.11 13.30
CA MET A 1 -20.40 18.07 13.33
C MET A 1 -19.87 18.99 12.24
N PRO A 2 -18.69 19.61 12.39
CA PRO A 2 -18.14 20.49 11.35
C PRO A 2 -18.11 19.74 10.02
N LYS A 3 -18.81 20.29 9.02
CA LYS A 3 -18.81 19.81 7.64
C LYS A 3 -18.08 20.87 6.83
N GLY A 4 -16.84 20.59 6.43
CA GLY A 4 -16.11 21.45 5.50
C GLY A 4 -14.62 21.60 5.80
N ASP A 5 -13.92 22.23 4.86
CA ASP A 5 -12.46 22.28 4.79
C ASP A 5 -11.85 23.42 5.61
N LYS A 6 -12.44 23.75 6.77
CA LYS A 6 -12.12 24.96 7.53
C LYS A 6 -11.97 24.67 9.02
N SER A 7 -10.83 25.12 9.56
CA SER A 7 -10.60 25.23 11.00
C SER A 7 -11.39 26.42 11.59
N GLY A 8 -11.75 26.36 12.86
CA GLY A 8 -12.44 27.45 13.53
C GLY A 8 -12.61 27.25 15.03
N GLY A 9 -12.79 28.36 15.75
CA GLY A 9 -13.11 28.34 17.17
C GLY A 9 -14.46 27.68 17.42
N ILE A 10 -14.52 26.84 18.45
CA ILE A 10 -15.73 26.22 18.96
C ILE A 10 -16.22 27.10 20.11
N VAL A 11 -17.47 27.51 20.03
CA VAL A 11 -18.10 28.34 21.06
C VAL A 11 -19.39 27.66 21.52
N LEU A 12 -19.49 27.39 22.82
CA LEU A 12 -20.72 26.92 23.45
C LEU A 12 -21.54 28.13 23.91
N LYS A 13 -22.80 28.21 23.50
CA LYS A 13 -23.73 29.26 23.92
C LYS A 13 -24.86 28.67 24.75
N TYR A 14 -25.11 29.26 25.92
CA TYR A 14 -26.23 28.90 26.80
C TYR A 14 -26.85 30.16 27.41
N GLY A 15 -28.07 30.48 26.99
CA GLY A 15 -28.69 31.78 27.28
C GLY A 15 -27.84 32.93 26.73
N SER A 16 -27.54 33.91 27.60
CA SER A 16 -26.66 35.07 27.27
C SER A 16 -25.16 34.75 27.38
N ASN A 17 -24.81 33.57 27.90
CA ASN A 17 -23.42 33.21 28.15
C ASN A 17 -22.78 32.55 26.92
N SER A 18 -21.49 32.83 26.73
CA SER A 18 -20.68 32.27 25.66
C SER A 18 -19.36 31.76 26.26
N PHE A 19 -19.04 30.51 25.99
CA PHE A 19 -17.82 29.85 26.47
C PHE A 19 -16.98 29.43 25.27
N ASP A 20 -15.73 29.88 25.23
CA ASP A 20 -14.74 29.33 24.31
C ASP A 20 -14.40 27.91 24.78
N VAL A 21 -14.59 26.94 23.90
CA VAL A 21 -14.36 25.51 24.16
C VAL A 21 -13.19 24.95 23.35
N GLY A 22 -12.47 25.82 22.62
CA GLY A 22 -11.26 25.47 21.90
C GLY A 22 -11.40 25.64 20.39
N THR A 23 -10.52 24.98 19.64
CA THR A 23 -10.44 25.11 18.18
C THR A 23 -10.63 23.76 17.51
N TYR A 24 -11.51 23.72 16.52
CA TYR A 24 -11.56 22.62 15.56
C TYR A 24 -10.52 22.89 14.48
N THR A 25 -9.63 21.92 14.24
CA THR A 25 -8.66 21.98 13.14
C THR A 25 -9.11 21.06 12.02
N TYR A 26 -9.29 21.61 10.83
CA TYR A 26 -9.47 20.81 9.63
C TYR A 26 -8.16 20.14 9.25
N GLN A 27 -8.20 18.83 9.04
CA GLN A 27 -7.06 18.00 8.64
C GLN A 27 -7.30 17.53 7.20
N ASP A 28 -6.34 17.82 6.33
CA ASP A 28 -6.43 17.42 4.93
C ASP A 28 -5.94 15.99 4.71
N LEU A 29 -6.56 15.29 3.77
CA LEU A 29 -6.20 13.91 3.45
C LEU A 29 -4.84 13.88 2.76
N SER A 30 -3.86 13.21 3.36
CA SER A 30 -2.53 13.08 2.77
C SER A 30 -1.97 11.67 2.92
N VAL A 31 -1.36 11.16 1.85
CA VAL A 31 -0.50 9.97 1.89
C VAL A 31 0.96 10.44 1.86
N SER A 32 1.74 10.03 2.84
CA SER A 32 3.14 10.45 3.00
C SER A 32 4.14 9.34 2.66
N LYS A 33 3.83 8.10 3.06
CA LYS A 33 4.74 6.97 2.87
C LYS A 33 3.96 5.67 2.71
N ILE A 34 4.47 4.83 1.81
CA ILE A 34 4.00 3.47 1.60
C ILE A 34 5.16 2.51 1.77
N PHE A 35 4.93 1.43 2.50
CA PHE A 35 5.90 0.36 2.67
C PHE A 35 5.21 -1.00 2.87
N PRO A 36 5.69 -2.08 2.23
CA PRO A 36 6.70 -2.10 1.17
C PRO A 36 6.19 -1.48 -0.14
N THR A 37 7.07 -1.13 -1.08
CA THR A 37 6.69 -0.62 -2.43
C THR A 37 6.68 -1.72 -3.49
N ASN A 38 6.84 -2.97 -3.08
CA ASN A 38 6.73 -4.16 -3.92
C ASN A 38 6.27 -5.36 -3.10
N GLY A 39 5.76 -6.39 -3.78
CA GLY A 39 5.32 -7.64 -3.17
C GLY A 39 4.28 -8.38 -3.99
N THR A 40 3.83 -9.53 -3.48
CA THR A 40 2.82 -10.40 -4.10
C THR A 40 1.41 -10.02 -3.61
N GLY A 41 0.38 -10.73 -4.09
CA GLY A 41 -0.94 -10.74 -3.47
C GLY A 41 -0.84 -11.15 -2.00
N GLY A 42 -1.69 -10.57 -1.15
CA GLY A 42 -1.66 -10.80 0.30
C GLY A 42 -0.61 -9.99 1.06
N THR A 43 0.28 -9.25 0.38
CA THR A 43 1.26 -8.38 1.05
C THR A 43 0.54 -7.32 1.89
N GLN A 44 0.94 -7.16 3.15
CA GLN A 44 0.43 -6.08 4.00
C GLN A 44 1.18 -4.78 3.73
N LEU A 45 0.45 -3.83 3.17
CA LEU A 45 0.87 -2.48 2.89
C LEU A 45 0.61 -1.59 4.10
N ARG A 46 1.67 -0.97 4.63
CA ARG A 46 1.59 0.15 5.56
C ARG A 46 1.54 1.46 4.78
N ILE A 47 0.51 2.26 5.03
CA ILE A 47 0.31 3.58 4.42
C ILE A 47 0.27 4.61 5.55
N ASP A 48 1.30 5.43 5.66
CA ASP A 48 1.40 6.52 6.64
C ASP A 48 0.88 7.84 6.03
N GLY A 49 0.18 8.64 6.81
CA GLY A 49 -0.41 9.90 6.36
C GLY A 49 -1.21 10.63 7.43
N GLU A 50 -2.20 11.40 7.01
CA GLU A 50 -3.08 12.18 7.89
C GLU A 50 -4.52 12.17 7.33
N GLY A 51 -5.52 12.28 8.21
CA GLY A 51 -6.93 12.42 7.86
C GLY A 51 -7.61 11.11 7.42
N PHE A 52 -7.05 9.95 7.77
CA PHE A 52 -7.61 8.65 7.38
C PHE A 52 -8.80 8.20 8.23
N GLY A 53 -8.85 8.64 9.48
CA GLY A 53 -9.83 8.19 10.49
C GLY A 53 -10.98 9.18 10.74
N SER A 54 -10.95 10.33 10.08
CA SER A 54 -11.83 11.47 10.36
C SER A 54 -13.21 11.38 9.68
N THR A 55 -13.82 10.20 9.56
CA THR A 55 -15.01 10.01 8.69
C THR A 55 -16.06 9.02 9.17
N ASP A 56 -17.28 9.16 8.64
CA ASP A 56 -18.42 8.27 8.88
C ASP A 56 -18.34 6.96 8.07
N LYS A 57 -17.40 6.88 7.11
CA LYS A 57 -17.22 5.73 6.20
C LYS A 57 -15.78 5.20 6.28
N PRO A 58 -15.55 3.89 6.11
CA PRO A 58 -14.19 3.37 6.07
C PRO A 58 -13.37 3.99 4.94
N ALA A 59 -12.09 4.31 5.20
CA ALA A 59 -11.14 4.64 4.15
C ALA A 59 -11.05 3.51 3.12
N GLU A 60 -10.92 3.87 1.84
CA GLU A 60 -10.70 2.91 0.76
C GLU A 60 -9.28 3.02 0.24
N VAL A 61 -8.66 1.89 -0.07
CA VAL A 61 -7.33 1.83 -0.69
C VAL A 61 -7.43 1.16 -2.05
N TYR A 62 -6.74 1.74 -3.03
CA TYR A 62 -6.61 1.19 -4.37
C TYR A 62 -5.15 1.11 -4.76
N VAL A 63 -4.74 0.04 -5.42
CA VAL A 63 -3.40 -0.15 -5.97
C VAL A 63 -3.57 -0.34 -7.46
N ASN A 64 -3.02 0.59 -8.26
CA ASN A 64 -3.18 0.57 -9.71
C ASN A 64 -4.67 0.48 -10.14
N GLY A 65 -5.54 1.20 -9.43
CA GLY A 65 -6.99 1.18 -9.65
C GLY A 65 -7.74 -0.07 -9.13
N LYS A 66 -7.05 -1.08 -8.62
CA LYS A 66 -7.66 -2.29 -8.02
C LYS A 66 -7.86 -2.10 -6.52
N LYS A 67 -9.05 -2.43 -6.02
CA LYS A 67 -9.40 -2.25 -4.59
C LYS A 67 -8.58 -3.20 -3.72
N ALA A 68 -7.86 -2.66 -2.76
CA ALA A 68 -7.16 -3.40 -1.71
C ALA A 68 -8.08 -3.61 -0.50
N LEU A 69 -7.85 -4.70 0.25
CA LEU A 69 -8.60 -4.95 1.48
C LEU A 69 -8.01 -4.14 2.62
N VAL A 70 -8.76 -3.21 3.19
CA VAL A 70 -8.31 -2.46 4.36
C VAL A 70 -8.48 -3.31 5.62
N VAL A 71 -7.37 -3.61 6.30
CA VAL A 71 -7.30 -4.46 7.49
C VAL A 71 -7.48 -3.63 8.76
N SER A 72 -6.84 -2.46 8.83
CA SER A 72 -7.00 -1.53 9.95
C SER A 72 -6.75 -0.09 9.52
N VAL A 73 -7.37 0.84 10.24
CA VAL A 73 -7.27 2.29 10.02
C VAL A 73 -7.15 2.98 11.37
N THR A 74 -6.19 3.89 11.47
CA THR A 74 -6.16 4.99 12.43
C THR A 74 -6.15 6.29 11.66
N ASP A 75 -6.16 7.43 12.34
CA ASP A 75 -6.09 8.73 11.66
C ASP A 75 -4.81 8.93 10.81
N LYS A 76 -3.71 8.26 11.18
CA LYS A 76 -2.39 8.44 10.54
C LYS A 76 -1.83 7.22 9.84
N LEU A 77 -2.52 6.09 9.93
CA LEU A 77 -2.05 4.82 9.42
C LEU A 77 -3.19 3.99 8.84
N ILE A 78 -3.00 3.48 7.63
CA ILE A 78 -3.80 2.41 7.08
C ILE A 78 -2.90 1.17 6.90
N VAL A 79 -3.42 0.01 7.30
CA VAL A 79 -2.89 -1.30 6.88
C VAL A 79 -3.86 -1.89 5.87
N ALA A 80 -3.38 -2.19 4.67
CA ALA A 80 -4.17 -2.76 3.60
C ALA A 80 -3.47 -3.96 2.95
N GLU A 81 -4.23 -4.93 2.47
CA GLU A 81 -3.74 -6.13 1.81
C GLU A 81 -3.80 -5.96 0.29
N ILE A 82 -2.68 -6.23 -0.39
CA ILE A 82 -2.55 -6.12 -1.84
C ILE A 82 -3.44 -7.16 -2.54
N PRO A 83 -4.31 -6.75 -3.49
CA PRO A 83 -5.13 -7.69 -4.24
C PRO A 83 -4.29 -8.49 -5.25
N GLU A 84 -4.85 -9.62 -5.70
CA GLU A 84 -4.21 -10.41 -6.76
C GLU A 84 -4.11 -9.63 -8.09
N ASP A 85 -3.04 -9.95 -8.83
CA ASP A 85 -2.68 -9.31 -10.09
C ASP A 85 -2.65 -7.77 -10.00
N ALA A 86 -2.27 -7.17 -8.86
CA ALA A 86 -2.31 -5.71 -8.68
C ALA A 86 -1.56 -4.93 -9.78
N GLY A 87 -0.52 -5.53 -10.36
CA GLY A 87 0.32 -4.92 -11.39
C GLY A 87 1.20 -3.80 -10.83
N TYR A 88 1.69 -2.94 -11.74
CA TYR A 88 2.46 -1.76 -11.38
C TYR A 88 1.61 -0.50 -11.44
N GLY A 89 1.55 0.27 -10.35
CA GLY A 89 0.86 1.55 -10.37
C GLY A 89 0.76 2.21 -9.01
N THR A 90 0.12 3.38 -8.99
CA THR A 90 0.01 4.25 -7.82
C THR A 90 -0.89 3.64 -6.75
N VAL A 91 -0.52 3.84 -5.49
CA VAL A 91 -1.39 3.57 -4.35
C VAL A 91 -2.20 4.83 -4.05
N GLU A 92 -3.53 4.70 -4.06
CA GLU A 92 -4.49 5.76 -3.83
C GLU A 92 -5.34 5.46 -2.59
N VAL A 93 -5.47 6.44 -1.71
CA VAL A 93 -6.39 6.42 -0.56
C VAL A 93 -7.57 7.33 -0.87
N ARG A 94 -8.79 6.86 -0.58
CA ARG A 94 -10.02 7.65 -0.68
C ARG A 94 -10.73 7.71 0.66
N VAL A 95 -11.14 8.91 1.03
CA VAL A 95 -11.81 9.21 2.31
C VAL A 95 -12.84 10.29 2.04
N ASP A 96 -14.12 10.03 2.31
CA ASP A 96 -15.26 10.96 2.09
C ASP A 96 -15.26 11.70 0.74
N GLY A 97 -14.91 10.98 -0.33
CA GLY A 97 -14.88 11.53 -1.70
C GLY A 97 -13.60 12.29 -2.06
N LYS A 98 -12.71 12.54 -1.09
CA LYS A 98 -11.34 13.04 -1.34
C LYS A 98 -10.43 11.90 -1.73
N LYS A 99 -9.35 12.23 -2.44
CA LYS A 99 -8.33 11.29 -2.90
C LYS A 99 -6.96 11.82 -2.56
N SER A 100 -6.08 10.93 -2.14
CA SER A 100 -4.66 11.23 -1.99
C SER A 100 -3.84 10.05 -2.50
N GLN A 101 -2.73 10.34 -3.17
CA GLN A 101 -1.90 9.36 -3.86
C GLN A 101 -0.49 9.39 -3.29
N GLY A 102 0.13 8.22 -3.15
CA GLY A 102 1.51 8.06 -2.68
C GLY A 102 2.43 7.44 -3.74
N GLN A 103 3.42 6.68 -3.28
CA GLN A 103 4.34 5.94 -4.14
C GLN A 103 3.62 4.90 -5.03
N ASN A 104 4.26 4.54 -6.14
CA ASN A 104 3.87 3.38 -6.93
C ASN A 104 4.25 2.08 -6.19
N PHE A 105 3.42 1.06 -6.34
CA PHE A 105 3.66 -0.30 -5.91
C PHE A 105 3.97 -1.19 -7.12
N THR A 106 4.94 -2.09 -6.97
CA THR A 106 5.30 -3.10 -7.98
C THR A 106 4.81 -4.47 -7.53
N TYR A 107 3.74 -4.98 -8.15
CA TYR A 107 3.32 -6.37 -7.96
C TYR A 107 4.33 -7.35 -8.54
N GLN A 108 4.70 -8.36 -7.76
CA GLN A 108 5.67 -9.38 -8.13
C GLN A 108 5.00 -10.74 -8.20
N VAL A 109 5.20 -11.46 -9.30
CA VAL A 109 4.71 -12.83 -9.45
C VAL A 109 5.56 -13.61 -10.45
N VAL A 110 5.85 -14.88 -10.15
CA VAL A 110 6.37 -15.84 -11.13
C VAL A 110 5.19 -16.67 -11.63
N ARG A 111 4.92 -16.60 -12.94
CA ARG A 111 3.80 -17.31 -13.57
C ARG A 111 4.21 -18.68 -14.09
N SER A 112 5.44 -18.85 -14.57
CA SER A 112 5.92 -20.16 -15.00
C SER A 112 7.44 -20.25 -15.10
N ILE A 113 7.92 -21.49 -15.15
CA ILE A 113 9.32 -21.87 -15.29
C ILE A 113 9.43 -22.99 -16.32
N LYS A 114 10.31 -22.85 -17.33
CA LYS A 114 10.51 -23.87 -18.37
C LYS A 114 11.98 -23.97 -18.82
N PRO A 115 12.48 -25.19 -19.14
CA PRO A 115 11.86 -26.48 -18.84
C PRO A 115 11.93 -26.81 -17.34
N LEU A 116 11.05 -27.69 -16.86
CA LEU A 116 11.08 -28.21 -15.48
C LEU A 116 12.07 -29.37 -15.28
N THR A 117 12.65 -29.87 -16.38
CA THR A 117 13.60 -30.98 -16.38
C THR A 117 14.71 -30.69 -17.37
N GLY A 118 15.93 -31.09 -17.05
CA GLY A 118 17.06 -31.01 -17.96
C GLY A 118 18.35 -31.50 -17.32
N GLY A 119 19.35 -31.78 -18.14
CA GLY A 119 20.69 -32.16 -17.68
C GLY A 119 21.53 -30.96 -17.26
N ALA A 120 22.79 -31.21 -16.91
CA ALA A 120 23.75 -30.15 -16.62
C ALA A 120 23.84 -29.13 -17.77
N GLY A 121 23.87 -27.84 -17.43
CA GLY A 121 23.92 -26.75 -18.41
C GLY A 121 22.56 -26.35 -19.02
N THR A 122 21.46 -26.95 -18.57
CA THR A 122 20.11 -26.54 -19.01
C THR A 122 19.83 -25.09 -18.63
N LYS A 123 19.49 -24.27 -19.63
CA LYS A 123 19.00 -22.90 -19.40
C LYS A 123 17.52 -22.96 -19.03
N VAL A 124 17.18 -22.31 -17.93
CA VAL A 124 15.82 -22.23 -17.43
C VAL A 124 15.30 -20.80 -17.63
N THR A 125 14.08 -20.68 -18.13
CA THR A 125 13.39 -19.40 -18.32
C THR A 125 12.27 -19.27 -17.30
N LEU A 126 12.28 -18.16 -16.55
CA LEU A 126 11.19 -17.75 -15.68
C LEU A 126 10.37 -16.68 -16.40
N MET A 127 9.05 -16.82 -16.38
CA MET A 127 8.10 -15.82 -16.88
C MET A 127 7.27 -15.31 -15.72
N GLY A 128 7.09 -14.00 -15.64
CA GLY A 128 6.49 -13.34 -14.49
C GLY A 128 6.47 -11.83 -14.66
N GLU A 129 6.10 -11.13 -13.59
CA GLU A 129 6.00 -9.68 -13.50
C GLU A 129 6.72 -9.17 -12.25
N GLY A 130 7.17 -7.92 -12.28
CA GLY A 130 7.77 -7.25 -11.13
C GLY A 130 9.21 -7.68 -10.80
N PHE A 131 9.89 -8.38 -11.71
CA PHE A 131 11.32 -8.66 -11.57
C PHE A 131 12.13 -7.36 -11.52
N GLU A 132 13.24 -7.40 -10.77
CA GLU A 132 14.15 -6.28 -10.68
C GLU A 132 14.73 -5.96 -12.07
N LYS A 133 14.78 -4.67 -12.41
CA LYS A 133 15.31 -4.23 -13.71
C LYS A 133 16.79 -4.60 -13.86
N VAL A 134 17.53 -4.60 -12.75
CA VAL A 134 18.92 -5.03 -12.70
C VAL A 134 18.96 -6.52 -12.38
N SER A 135 19.56 -7.31 -13.26
CA SER A 135 19.61 -8.76 -13.13
C SER A 135 20.22 -9.23 -11.81
N SER A 136 21.20 -8.52 -11.25
CA SER A 136 21.82 -8.84 -9.96
C SER A 136 20.87 -8.72 -8.76
N GLY A 137 19.73 -8.03 -8.91
CA GLY A 137 18.67 -7.98 -7.91
C GLY A 137 17.74 -9.20 -7.95
N ASN A 138 17.80 -10.01 -9.02
CA ASN A 138 17.03 -11.23 -9.15
C ASN A 138 17.92 -12.44 -8.81
N ILE A 139 17.65 -13.10 -7.69
CA ILE A 139 18.36 -14.31 -7.27
C ILE A 139 17.46 -15.52 -7.54
N VAL A 140 17.98 -16.47 -8.32
CA VAL A 140 17.34 -17.78 -8.52
C VAL A 140 18.20 -18.82 -7.84
N ASP A 141 17.65 -19.46 -6.82
CA ASP A 141 18.33 -20.53 -6.07
C ASP A 141 17.69 -21.89 -6.39
N PHE A 142 18.52 -22.88 -6.72
CA PHE A 142 18.10 -24.24 -6.96
C PHE A 142 18.50 -25.10 -5.75
N GLN A 143 17.52 -25.46 -4.93
CA GLN A 143 17.72 -26.24 -3.70
C GLN A 143 17.93 -27.74 -4.02
N TRP A 144 19.06 -28.08 -4.64
CA TRP A 144 19.42 -29.48 -4.89
C TRP A 144 19.71 -30.19 -3.57
N LYS A 145 19.03 -31.32 -3.31
CA LYS A 145 19.22 -32.10 -2.08
C LYS A 145 20.62 -32.71 -1.93
N ASP A 146 21.39 -32.80 -3.01
CA ASP A 146 22.76 -33.30 -2.99
C ASP A 146 23.62 -32.55 -4.03
N ARG A 147 24.49 -31.64 -3.57
CA ARG A 147 25.90 -31.50 -4.00
C ARG A 147 26.51 -30.22 -3.42
N GLY A 148 27.72 -30.39 -2.87
CA GLY A 148 28.51 -29.34 -2.25
C GLY A 148 28.70 -28.12 -3.15
N ARG A 149 28.84 -26.97 -2.48
CA ARG A 149 29.13 -25.64 -3.03
C ARG A 149 29.88 -25.67 -4.35
N ILE A 150 29.32 -25.02 -5.36
CA ILE A 150 30.09 -24.49 -6.48
C ILE A 150 29.84 -22.99 -6.47
N GLY A 151 30.86 -22.25 -6.02
CA GLY A 151 30.90 -20.79 -6.16
C GLY A 151 31.04 -20.40 -7.63
N VAL A 152 30.47 -19.25 -7.98
CA VAL A 152 30.77 -18.54 -9.23
C VAL A 152 32.17 -17.97 -9.21
#